data_AF-A0A356FFC3-F1
#
_entry.id   AF-A0A356FFC3-F1
#
_cell.length_a   1.000
_cell.length_b   1.000
_cell.length_c   1.000
_cell.angle_alpha   90.00
_cell.angle_beta   90.00
_cell.angle_gamma   90.00
#
_symmetry.space_group_name_H-M   'P 1'
#
loop_
_entity.id
_entity.type
_entity.pdbx_description
1 polymer ?
#
loop_
_entity_poly.entity_id
_entity_poly.type
_entity_poly.pdbx_seq_one_letter_code
_entity_poly.pdbx_strand_id
1 'polypeptide(L)'
;MRPGTDLPGCLSCGEGSMTGFGTLAFRCSIPVFLLCLVLFPRSVRAEVDYSRDILPILADRCFSCHGVDGKKRKAGLRLDVRESALAQRKGVRAIVEGRPQESALVKRIFSTDEDEMMPPPGKGKPLQQAEKELLEKWIAEGAVYRGHWAFEKPEKPPLPGDAEWGSNEVDRFVYARLEESGLEPSQVASREELLRRVTIDLTGLPPTIEDLDAFLADK
;
A
#
# COMPACT_ATOMS: atom_id res chain seq x y z
N MET A 1 43.51 -27.14 -42.57
CA MET A 1 44.78 -27.77 -42.16
C MET A 1 44.53 -28.61 -40.91
N ARG A 2 44.99 -29.86 -40.92
CA ARG A 2 45.22 -30.75 -39.75
C ARG A 2 46.67 -30.55 -39.27
N PRO A 3 47.19 -31.26 -38.24
CA PRO A 3 46.62 -31.60 -36.92
C PRO A 3 47.66 -31.46 -35.75
N GLY A 4 47.26 -31.80 -34.51
CA GLY A 4 48.16 -32.35 -33.47
C GLY A 4 49.20 -31.39 -32.86
N THR A 5 49.95 -31.75 -31.80
CA THR A 5 49.88 -32.86 -30.81
C THR A 5 50.27 -32.29 -29.41
N ASP A 6 50.48 -32.98 -28.27
CA ASP A 6 50.60 -34.41 -27.92
C ASP A 6 50.32 -34.69 -26.42
N LEU A 7 50.48 -35.95 -25.99
CA LEU A 7 50.74 -36.38 -24.59
C LEU A 7 52.04 -37.21 -24.58
N PRO A 8 52.92 -37.13 -23.56
CA PRO A 8 52.84 -38.00 -22.36
C PRO A 8 53.33 -37.28 -21.07
N GLY A 9 53.39 -37.83 -19.85
CA GLY A 9 53.17 -39.21 -19.38
C GLY A 9 54.42 -39.86 -18.74
N CYS A 10 54.74 -39.50 -17.49
CA CYS A 10 55.62 -40.23 -16.54
C CYS A 10 55.07 -39.98 -15.12
N LEU A 11 54.74 -40.93 -14.24
CA LEU A 11 55.44 -42.12 -13.70
C LEU A 11 56.62 -41.84 -12.74
N SER A 12 56.26 -41.75 -11.45
CA SER A 12 56.82 -42.50 -10.30
C SER A 12 58.23 -42.22 -9.75
N CYS A 13 58.36 -42.49 -8.44
CA CYS A 13 59.56 -42.53 -7.58
C CYS A 13 60.22 -41.16 -7.26
N GLY A 14 60.68 -40.89 -6.03
CA GLY A 14 60.60 -41.67 -4.79
C GLY A 14 61.26 -40.95 -3.59
N GLU A 15 60.92 -41.43 -2.38
CA GLU A 15 61.61 -41.41 -1.07
C GLU A 15 62.66 -40.32 -0.68
N GLY A 16 62.57 -39.85 0.58
CA GLY A 16 63.54 -38.97 1.26
C GLY A 16 62.84 -37.91 2.13
N SER A 17 62.35 -38.19 3.33
CA SER A 17 63.08 -38.48 4.59
C SER A 17 63.78 -37.27 5.23
N MET A 18 63.59 -37.13 6.55
CA MET A 18 64.37 -36.33 7.52
C MET A 18 64.11 -34.81 7.54
N THR A 19 63.34 -34.34 8.52
CA THR A 19 63.75 -33.65 9.77
C THR A 19 64.06 -32.16 9.61
N GLY A 20 63.38 -31.31 10.39
CA GLY A 20 63.68 -29.89 10.50
C GLY A 20 62.69 -29.13 11.38
N PHE A 21 63.04 -28.96 12.66
CA PHE A 21 62.32 -28.02 13.54
C PHE A 21 62.47 -26.59 13.00
N GLY A 22 61.37 -25.85 12.89
CA GLY A 22 61.38 -24.49 12.35
C GLY A 22 60.16 -23.69 12.78
N THR A 23 60.25 -23.03 13.93
CA THR A 23 59.18 -22.21 14.52
C THR A 23 58.87 -21.00 13.62
N LEU A 24 57.75 -21.04 12.90
CA LEU A 24 57.25 -19.91 12.11
C LEU A 24 55.80 -19.62 12.48
N ALA A 25 55.54 -18.38 12.87
CA ALA A 25 54.28 -17.94 13.44
C ALA A 25 53.14 -18.06 12.43
N PHE A 26 52.11 -18.85 12.77
CA PHE A 26 50.80 -18.78 12.12
C PHE A 26 50.20 -17.39 12.37
N ARG A 27 50.43 -16.46 11.45
CA ARG A 27 49.60 -15.26 11.31
C ARG A 27 48.24 -15.70 10.80
N CYS A 28 47.39 -16.11 11.74
CA CYS A 28 45.98 -16.38 11.50
C CYS A 28 45.30 -15.05 11.16
N SER A 29 45.33 -14.68 9.88
CA SER A 29 44.49 -13.61 9.34
C SER A 29 43.06 -14.11 9.37
N ILE A 30 42.41 -13.94 10.53
CA ILE A 30 40.95 -13.98 10.63
C ILE A 30 40.47 -12.88 9.66
N PRO A 31 39.78 -13.22 8.55
CA PRO A 31 39.11 -12.19 7.79
C PRO A 31 38.09 -11.58 8.73
N VAL A 32 38.22 -10.29 9.03
CA VAL A 32 37.18 -9.53 9.72
C VAL A 32 36.01 -9.50 8.76
N PHE A 33 35.18 -10.55 8.83
CA PHE A 33 33.92 -10.63 8.12
C PHE A 33 33.03 -9.61 8.80
N LEU A 34 33.14 -8.38 8.32
CA LEU A 34 32.47 -7.21 8.83
C LEU A 34 31.00 -7.59 8.94
N LEU A 35 30.48 -7.67 10.17
CA LEU A 35 29.06 -7.84 10.41
C LEU A 35 28.40 -6.53 9.99
N CYS A 36 28.26 -6.37 8.68
CA CYS A 36 27.53 -5.30 8.04
C CYS A 36 26.07 -5.60 8.35
N LEU A 37 25.66 -5.18 9.54
CA LEU A 37 24.32 -5.32 10.07
C LEU A 37 23.47 -4.41 9.20
N VAL A 38 22.97 -4.96 8.10
CA VAL A 38 22.20 -4.23 7.10
C VAL A 38 20.95 -3.74 7.80
N LEU A 39 21.00 -2.48 8.22
CA LEU A 39 19.84 -1.70 8.66
C LEU A 39 18.98 -1.47 7.43
N PHE A 40 18.30 -2.54 7.00
CA PHE A 40 17.17 -2.42 6.09
C PHE A 40 16.22 -1.39 6.70
N PRO A 41 15.94 -0.27 6.02
CA PRO A 41 14.99 0.70 6.53
C PRO A 41 13.69 -0.05 6.71
N ARG A 42 13.22 -0.11 7.97
CA ARG A 42 11.98 -0.78 8.31
C ARG A 42 10.87 0.03 7.66
N SER A 43 10.45 -0.39 6.46
CA SER A 43 9.40 0.28 5.71
C SER A 43 8.18 0.35 6.63
N VAL A 44 7.87 1.55 7.10
CA VAL A 44 6.67 1.84 7.88
C VAL A 44 5.54 1.83 6.87
N ARG A 45 5.13 0.62 6.46
CA ARG A 45 3.92 0.43 5.67
C ARG A 45 2.79 1.02 6.50
N ALA A 46 2.15 2.05 5.96
CA ALA A 46 1.11 2.79 6.68
C ALA A 46 0.12 1.84 7.36
N GLU A 47 -0.26 2.21 8.58
CA GLU A 47 -1.33 1.56 9.33
C GLU A 47 -2.61 1.55 8.48
N VAL A 48 -3.39 0.47 8.54
CA VAL A 48 -4.59 0.38 7.71
C VAL A 48 -5.65 1.34 8.25
N ASP A 49 -6.03 2.35 7.46
CA ASP A 49 -7.06 3.29 7.89
C ASP A 49 -8.44 2.74 7.54
N TYR A 50 -9.30 2.62 8.54
CA TYR A 50 -10.64 2.07 8.35
C TYR A 50 -11.46 2.83 7.30
N SER A 51 -11.42 4.16 7.30
CA SER A 51 -12.27 5.00 6.46
C SER A 51 -11.79 5.05 5.01
N ARG A 52 -10.47 5.09 4.79
CA ARG A 52 -9.84 5.11 3.47
C ARG A 52 -9.77 3.72 2.83
N ASP A 53 -9.37 2.71 3.60
CA ASP A 53 -8.94 1.41 3.06
C ASP A 53 -10.01 0.32 3.19
N ILE A 54 -10.71 0.25 4.33
CA ILE A 54 -11.57 -0.90 4.68
C ILE A 54 -13.05 -0.64 4.40
N LEU A 55 -13.55 0.53 4.76
CA LEU A 55 -14.95 0.92 4.58
C LEU A 55 -15.40 0.82 3.10
N PRO A 56 -14.61 1.22 2.08
CA PRO A 56 -15.00 1.02 0.68
C PRO A 56 -15.14 -0.46 0.29
N ILE A 57 -14.25 -1.33 0.78
CA ILE A 57 -14.30 -2.78 0.52
C ILE A 57 -15.55 -3.37 1.16
N LEU A 58 -15.80 -3.08 2.45
CA LEU A 58 -16.96 -3.59 3.17
C LEU A 58 -18.28 -3.07 2.58
N ALA A 59 -18.33 -1.81 2.14
CA ALA A 59 -19.50 -1.22 1.49
C ALA A 59 -19.83 -1.89 0.15
N ASP A 60 -18.83 -2.06 -0.72
CA ASP A 60 -19.02 -2.58 -2.07
C ASP A 60 -19.19 -4.12 -2.12
N ARG A 61 -18.56 -4.84 -1.18
CA ARG A 61 -18.50 -6.32 -1.18
C ARG A 61 -19.41 -6.97 -0.15
N CYS A 62 -19.69 -6.33 0.98
CA CYS A 62 -20.30 -7.00 2.14
C CYS A 62 -21.67 -6.42 2.57
N PHE A 63 -21.86 -5.10 2.59
CA PHE A 63 -23.04 -4.47 3.21
C PHE A 63 -24.37 -4.74 2.49
N SER A 64 -24.35 -5.20 1.23
CA SER A 64 -25.55 -5.64 0.50
C SER A 64 -26.28 -6.80 1.20
N CYS A 65 -25.53 -7.67 1.89
CA CYS A 65 -26.03 -8.86 2.58
C CYS A 65 -25.73 -8.86 4.09
N HIS A 66 -24.79 -8.06 4.56
CA HIS A 66 -24.40 -7.95 5.97
C HIS A 66 -24.42 -6.49 6.49
N GLY A 67 -25.28 -5.66 5.92
CA GLY A 67 -25.46 -4.25 6.30
C GLY A 67 -26.85 -3.92 6.85
N VAL A 68 -27.19 -2.64 6.80
CA VAL A 68 -28.38 -2.05 7.42
C VAL A 68 -29.72 -2.65 6.96
N ASP A 69 -29.85 -3.13 5.72
CA ASP A 69 -31.11 -3.71 5.19
C ASP A 69 -31.45 -5.05 5.87
N GLY A 70 -32.35 -5.00 6.87
CA GLY A 70 -32.78 -6.17 7.63
C GLY A 70 -33.52 -7.23 6.81
N LYS A 71 -34.11 -6.89 5.65
CA LYS A 71 -34.82 -7.85 4.79
C LYS A 71 -33.88 -8.70 3.95
N LYS A 72 -32.73 -8.13 3.56
CA LYS A 72 -31.66 -8.85 2.82
C LYS A 72 -30.63 -9.52 3.73
N ARG A 73 -30.56 -9.09 5.00
CA ARG A 73 -29.49 -9.46 5.94
C ARG A 73 -29.35 -10.97 6.14
N LYS A 74 -28.18 -11.50 5.83
CA LYS A 74 -27.80 -12.91 6.05
C LYS A 74 -27.19 -13.09 7.45
N ALA A 75 -27.48 -14.23 8.08
CA ALA A 75 -27.08 -14.60 9.44
C ALA A 75 -27.43 -13.58 10.56
N GLY A 76 -28.26 -12.57 10.29
CA GLY A 76 -28.51 -11.46 11.22
C GLY A 76 -27.27 -10.57 11.48
N LEU A 77 -26.20 -10.73 10.70
CA LEU A 77 -24.92 -10.07 10.89
C LEU A 77 -24.93 -8.65 10.29
N ARG A 78 -24.54 -7.65 11.10
CA ARG A 78 -24.10 -6.33 10.66
C ARG A 78 -22.58 -6.27 10.73
N LEU A 79 -21.92 -5.96 9.61
CA LEU A 79 -20.48 -5.67 9.49
C LEU A 79 -20.21 -4.16 9.48
N ASP A 80 -21.22 -3.34 9.26
CA ASP A 80 -21.23 -1.88 9.34
C ASP A 80 -21.37 -1.35 10.78
N VAL A 81 -21.48 -2.24 11.77
CA VAL A 81 -21.59 -1.91 13.20
C VAL A 81 -20.59 -2.79 13.96
N ARG A 82 -19.57 -2.17 14.57
CA ARG A 82 -18.45 -2.87 15.25
C ARG A 82 -18.95 -3.89 16.27
N GLU A 83 -19.87 -3.48 17.14
CA GLU A 83 -20.41 -4.31 18.22
C GLU A 83 -21.04 -5.59 17.67
N SER A 84 -21.69 -5.52 16.51
CA SER A 84 -22.31 -6.68 15.86
C SER A 84 -21.30 -7.56 15.12
N ALA A 85 -20.22 -7.00 14.57
CA ALA A 85 -19.17 -7.74 13.89
C ALA A 85 -18.31 -8.55 14.89
N LEU A 86 -18.11 -8.00 16.08
CA LEU A 86 -17.40 -8.64 17.21
C LEU A 86 -18.29 -9.59 18.03
N ALA A 87 -19.61 -9.40 18.01
CA ALA A 87 -20.55 -10.22 18.77
C ALA A 87 -20.51 -11.70 18.33
N GLN A 88 -20.57 -12.60 19.32
CA GLN A 88 -20.69 -14.03 19.08
C GLN A 88 -22.14 -14.39 18.70
N ARG A 89 -22.31 -15.11 17.60
CA ARG A 89 -23.60 -15.53 17.04
C ARG A 89 -23.53 -17.02 16.75
N LYS A 90 -24.34 -17.83 17.47
CA LYS A 90 -24.32 -19.31 17.36
C LYS A 90 -22.90 -19.92 17.50
N GLY A 91 -22.12 -19.43 18.47
CA GLY A 91 -20.73 -19.85 18.68
C GLY A 91 -19.69 -19.12 17.82
N VAL A 92 -20.07 -18.56 16.67
CA VAL A 92 -19.15 -17.94 15.69
C VAL A 92 -19.03 -16.43 15.89
N ARG A 93 -17.82 -15.87 15.76
CA ARG A 93 -17.58 -14.42 15.64
C ARG A 93 -17.16 -14.09 14.21
N ALA A 94 -17.71 -13.02 13.63
CA ALA A 94 -17.32 -12.60 12.28
C ALA A 94 -15.89 -12.02 12.32
N ILE A 95 -15.63 -11.15 13.30
CA ILE A 95 -14.31 -10.57 13.56
C ILE A 95 -13.87 -10.90 15.00
N VAL A 96 -12.60 -11.27 15.16
CA VAL A 96 -11.90 -11.46 16.43
C VAL A 96 -10.65 -10.61 16.39
N GLU A 97 -10.64 -9.55 17.20
CA GLU A 97 -9.60 -8.51 17.21
C GLU A 97 -8.21 -9.13 17.47
N GLY A 98 -7.22 -8.71 16.68
CA GLY A 98 -5.85 -9.22 16.72
C GLY A 98 -5.68 -10.67 16.22
N ARG A 99 -6.77 -11.36 15.85
CA ARG A 99 -6.76 -12.80 15.55
C ARG A 99 -7.51 -13.10 14.24
N PRO A 100 -6.92 -12.75 13.08
CA PRO A 100 -7.51 -13.02 11.77
C PRO A 100 -7.87 -14.49 11.57
N GLN A 101 -7.00 -15.43 11.99
CA GLN A 101 -7.24 -16.87 11.81
C GLN A 101 -8.37 -17.45 12.68
N GLU A 102 -8.83 -16.72 13.70
CA GLU A 102 -10.06 -17.06 14.45
C GLU A 102 -11.31 -16.39 13.88
N SER A 103 -11.14 -15.35 13.05
CA SER A 103 -12.21 -14.55 12.48
C SER A 103 -12.90 -15.27 11.32
N ALA A 104 -14.22 -15.47 11.43
CA ALA A 104 -14.97 -16.14 10.38
C ALA A 104 -15.07 -15.32 9.07
N LEU A 105 -14.84 -14.01 9.12
CA LEU A 105 -14.70 -13.17 7.92
C LEU A 105 -13.51 -13.63 7.07
N VAL A 106 -12.31 -13.71 7.67
CA VAL A 106 -11.06 -14.11 6.99
C VAL A 106 -11.22 -15.51 6.37
N LYS A 107 -11.72 -16.47 7.15
CA LYS A 107 -11.97 -17.84 6.67
C LYS A 107 -12.85 -17.89 5.42
N ARG A 108 -13.88 -17.04 5.33
CA ARG A 108 -14.82 -17.04 4.20
C ARG A 108 -14.31 -16.28 2.97
N ILE A 109 -13.57 -15.19 3.14
CA ILE A 109 -13.00 -14.48 1.97
C ILE A 109 -11.86 -15.28 1.32
N PHE A 110 -11.17 -16.15 2.07
CA PHE A 110 -10.14 -17.06 1.56
C PHE A 110 -10.63 -18.48 1.24
N SER A 111 -11.89 -18.82 1.52
CA SER A 111 -12.45 -20.12 1.14
C SER A 111 -12.54 -20.28 -0.38
N THR A 112 -12.33 -21.52 -0.84
CA THR A 112 -12.59 -21.96 -2.22
C THR A 112 -13.87 -22.79 -2.35
N ASP A 113 -14.55 -23.09 -1.23
CA ASP A 113 -15.82 -23.79 -1.19
C ASP A 113 -16.97 -22.80 -1.50
N GLU A 114 -17.78 -23.08 -2.52
CA GLU A 114 -18.85 -22.20 -2.99
C GLU A 114 -19.94 -21.93 -1.94
N ASP A 115 -20.18 -22.87 -1.01
CA ASP A 115 -21.20 -22.75 0.04
C ASP A 115 -20.71 -21.91 1.24
N GLU A 116 -19.40 -21.81 1.45
CA GLU A 116 -18.79 -21.04 2.55
C GLU A 116 -18.14 -19.73 2.10
N MET A 117 -17.73 -19.60 0.84
CA MET A 117 -17.01 -18.43 0.36
C MET A 117 -17.88 -17.16 0.34
N MET A 118 -17.25 -16.02 0.59
CA MET A 118 -17.93 -14.72 0.61
C MET A 118 -17.21 -13.67 -0.27
N PRO A 119 -17.94 -12.95 -1.13
CA PRO A 119 -19.35 -13.13 -1.47
C PRO A 119 -19.64 -14.45 -2.21
N PRO A 120 -20.85 -15.04 -2.07
CA PRO A 120 -21.20 -16.26 -2.77
C PRO A 120 -21.27 -16.04 -4.29
N PRO A 121 -21.02 -17.09 -5.11
CA PRO A 121 -21.11 -17.01 -6.57
C PRO A 121 -22.40 -16.33 -7.06
N GLY A 122 -22.24 -15.29 -7.88
CA GLY A 122 -23.36 -14.52 -8.45
C GLY A 122 -24.18 -13.67 -7.46
N LYS A 123 -23.76 -13.51 -6.19
CA LYS A 123 -24.47 -12.70 -5.17
C LYS A 123 -23.71 -11.47 -4.67
N GLY A 124 -22.50 -11.23 -5.17
CA GLY A 124 -21.73 -10.01 -4.93
C GLY A 124 -20.56 -9.90 -5.90
N LYS A 125 -19.80 -8.80 -5.82
CA LYS A 125 -18.54 -8.65 -6.55
C LYS A 125 -17.45 -9.45 -5.80
N PRO A 126 -16.63 -10.28 -6.47
CA PRO A 126 -15.57 -11.03 -5.81
C PRO A 126 -14.52 -10.08 -5.20
N LEU A 127 -13.80 -10.51 -4.15
CA LEU A 127 -12.66 -9.75 -3.63
C LEU A 127 -11.38 -10.08 -4.42
N GLN A 128 -10.62 -9.04 -4.75
CA GLN A 128 -9.25 -9.15 -5.20
C GLN A 128 -8.34 -9.61 -4.05
N GLN A 129 -7.22 -10.27 -4.37
CA GLN A 129 -6.29 -10.77 -3.35
C GLN A 129 -5.79 -9.67 -2.40
N ALA A 130 -5.46 -8.49 -2.92
CA ALA A 130 -5.05 -7.34 -2.12
C ALA A 130 -6.16 -6.82 -1.18
N GLU A 131 -7.43 -6.85 -1.59
CA GLU A 131 -8.58 -6.49 -0.73
C GLU A 131 -8.71 -7.47 0.44
N LYS A 132 -8.45 -8.77 0.21
CA LYS A 132 -8.50 -9.81 1.26
C LYS A 132 -7.38 -9.66 2.27
N GLU A 133 -6.15 -9.47 1.80
CA GLU A 133 -4.96 -9.23 2.64
C GLU A 133 -5.10 -7.95 3.47
N LEU A 134 -5.75 -6.91 2.93
CA LEU A 134 -5.99 -5.66 3.64
C LEU A 134 -7.01 -5.82 4.78
N LEU A 135 -8.10 -6.57 4.54
CA LEU A 135 -9.05 -6.96 5.59
C LEU A 135 -8.39 -7.84 6.67
N GLU A 136 -7.53 -8.77 6.28
CA GLU A 136 -6.78 -9.61 7.21
C GLU A 136 -5.81 -8.80 8.08
N LYS A 137 -5.04 -7.89 7.47
CA LYS A 137 -4.12 -6.96 8.15
C LYS A 137 -4.87 -6.06 9.12
N TRP A 138 -5.99 -5.47 8.71
CA TRP A 138 -6.83 -4.64 9.58
C TRP A 138 -7.35 -5.42 10.80
N ILE A 139 -7.74 -6.68 10.65
CA ILE A 139 -8.17 -7.52 11.78
C ILE A 139 -6.98 -7.85 12.70
N ALA A 140 -5.79 -8.10 12.14
CA ALA A 140 -4.56 -8.28 12.92
C ALA A 140 -4.15 -7.01 13.68
N GLU A 141 -4.40 -5.82 13.12
CA GLU A 141 -4.19 -4.50 13.73
C GLU A 141 -5.29 -4.12 14.74
N GLY A 142 -6.21 -5.04 15.04
CA GLY A 142 -7.23 -4.88 16.10
C GLY A 142 -8.64 -4.57 15.59
N ALA A 143 -8.87 -4.55 14.28
CA ALA A 143 -10.16 -4.27 13.65
C ALA A 143 -10.81 -2.94 14.13
N VAL A 144 -10.02 -1.88 14.25
CA VAL A 144 -10.50 -0.56 14.68
C VAL A 144 -11.49 -0.02 13.65
N TYR A 145 -12.70 0.35 14.10
CA TYR A 145 -13.68 1.07 13.28
C TYR A 145 -13.53 2.57 13.53
N ARG A 146 -13.70 3.37 12.48
CA ARG A 146 -13.86 4.83 12.57
C ARG A 146 -15.32 5.24 12.32
N GLY A 147 -15.68 6.42 12.82
CA GLY A 147 -16.96 7.06 12.58
C GLY A 147 -17.03 7.69 11.18
N HIS A 148 -18.13 8.40 10.92
CA HIS A 148 -18.22 9.22 9.71
C HIS A 148 -17.29 10.44 9.85
N TRP A 149 -16.44 10.68 8.84
CA TRP A 149 -15.39 11.71 8.85
C TRP A 149 -15.86 13.10 9.31
N ALA A 150 -17.10 13.50 8.99
CA ALA A 150 -17.67 14.79 9.37
C ALA A 150 -17.89 14.97 10.90
N PHE A 151 -17.78 13.90 11.70
CA PHE A 151 -17.88 13.93 13.16
C PHE A 151 -16.57 13.62 13.87
N GLU A 152 -15.51 13.24 13.14
CA GLU A 152 -14.16 13.13 13.69
C GLU A 152 -13.48 14.50 13.60
N LYS A 153 -12.76 14.90 14.65
CA LYS A 153 -12.03 16.17 14.66
C LYS A 153 -10.87 16.07 13.65
N PRO A 154 -10.75 16.98 12.67
CA PRO A 154 -9.59 17.00 11.79
C PRO A 154 -8.31 17.27 12.57
N GLU A 155 -7.29 16.46 12.32
CA GLU A 155 -5.93 16.66 12.83
C GLU A 155 -5.05 17.15 11.68
N LYS A 156 -4.14 18.10 11.94
CA LYS A 156 -3.24 18.62 10.90
C LYS A 156 -2.14 17.57 10.65
N PRO A 157 -2.07 16.96 9.46
CA PRO A 157 -1.00 16.02 9.13
C PRO A 157 0.36 16.73 9.09
N PRO A 158 1.48 16.01 9.28
CA PRO A 158 2.79 16.57 8.97
C PRO A 158 2.84 16.95 7.48
N LEU A 159 3.47 18.09 7.18
CA LEU A 159 3.67 18.49 5.79
C LEU A 159 4.69 17.54 5.14
N PRO A 160 4.49 17.12 3.87
CA PRO A 160 5.53 16.53 3.04
C PRO A 160 6.71 17.51 2.88
N GLY A 161 7.80 17.07 2.25
CA GLY A 161 9.02 17.88 2.06
C GLY A 161 8.78 19.29 1.50
N ASP A 162 9.80 20.15 1.62
CA ASP A 162 9.70 21.52 1.11
C ASP A 162 9.55 21.49 -0.42
N ALA A 163 8.61 22.27 -0.94
CA ALA A 163 8.28 22.34 -2.36
C ALA A 163 8.49 23.78 -2.85
N GLU A 164 9.34 23.93 -3.87
CA GLU A 164 9.54 25.20 -4.59
C GLU A 164 8.32 25.56 -5.47
N TRP A 165 7.45 24.58 -5.76
CA TRP A 165 6.21 24.77 -6.48
C TRP A 165 5.02 24.81 -5.51
N GLY A 166 4.17 25.81 -5.68
CA GLY A 166 2.99 26.03 -4.87
C GLY A 166 2.96 27.43 -4.25
N SER A 167 1.86 27.70 -3.55
CA SER A 167 1.51 28.96 -2.90
C SER A 167 1.18 28.77 -1.41
N ASN A 168 0.83 27.55 -1.00
CA ASN A 168 0.33 27.24 0.33
C ASN A 168 0.68 25.80 0.76
N GLU A 169 0.36 25.45 2.02
CA GLU A 169 0.68 24.14 2.61
C GLU A 169 0.02 22.93 1.91
N VAL A 170 -1.14 23.11 1.27
CA VAL A 170 -1.85 22.03 0.55
C VAL A 170 -1.08 21.64 -0.71
N ASP A 171 -0.46 22.60 -1.39
CA ASP A 171 0.27 22.38 -2.63
C ASP A 171 1.47 21.44 -2.43
N ARG A 172 2.05 21.38 -1.21
CA ARG A 172 3.09 20.38 -0.84
C ARG A 172 2.60 18.93 -0.93
N PHE A 173 1.32 18.67 -0.60
CA PHE A 173 0.71 17.35 -0.75
C PHE A 173 0.45 16.99 -2.21
N VAL A 174 0.06 17.99 -3.02
CA VAL A 174 -0.11 17.81 -4.47
C VAL A 174 1.24 17.53 -5.12
N TYR A 175 2.28 18.31 -4.79
CA TYR A 175 3.64 18.15 -5.30
C TYR A 175 4.21 16.77 -4.97
N ALA A 176 4.16 16.35 -3.70
CA ALA A 176 4.64 15.03 -3.28
C ALA A 176 3.95 13.88 -4.04
N ARG A 177 2.66 14.02 -4.37
CA ARG A 177 1.93 13.02 -5.15
C ARG A 177 2.27 13.05 -6.65
N LEU A 178 2.59 14.22 -7.21
CA LEU A 178 3.11 14.36 -8.56
C LEU A 178 4.49 13.69 -8.69
N GLU A 179 5.41 13.96 -7.75
CA GLU A 179 6.73 13.31 -7.69
C GLU A 179 6.62 11.77 -7.60
N GLU A 180 5.78 11.25 -6.69
CA GLU A 180 5.54 9.80 -6.56
C GLU A 180 4.97 9.18 -7.86
N SER A 181 4.24 9.98 -8.64
CA SER A 181 3.65 9.57 -9.93
C SER A 181 4.59 9.80 -11.12
N GLY A 182 5.80 10.36 -10.92
CA GLY A 182 6.73 10.72 -11.99
C GLY A 182 6.24 11.86 -12.88
N LEU A 183 5.43 12.78 -12.34
CA LEU A 183 4.84 13.92 -13.04
C LEU A 183 5.44 15.23 -12.54
N GLU A 184 5.62 16.19 -13.45
CA GLU A 184 5.98 17.57 -13.12
C GLU A 184 4.73 18.47 -13.08
N PRO A 185 4.70 19.51 -12.23
CA PRO A 185 3.61 20.47 -12.23
C PRO A 185 3.52 21.25 -13.55
N SER A 186 2.29 21.56 -13.98
CA SER A 186 2.07 22.42 -15.15
C SER A 186 2.53 23.86 -14.90
N GLN A 187 3.09 24.50 -15.93
CA GLN A 187 3.33 25.94 -15.92
C GLN A 187 2.02 26.72 -15.69
N VAL A 188 2.13 27.89 -15.07
CA VAL A 188 0.99 28.80 -14.87
C VAL A 188 0.49 29.29 -16.24
N ALA A 189 -0.81 29.14 -16.48
CA ALA A 189 -1.46 29.58 -17.71
C ALA A 189 -1.41 31.12 -17.84
N SER A 190 -1.50 31.64 -19.07
CA SER A 190 -1.46 33.08 -19.30
C SER A 190 -2.69 33.78 -18.68
N ARG A 191 -2.63 35.11 -18.45
CA ARG A 191 -3.79 35.85 -17.89
C ARG A 191 -5.02 35.74 -18.80
N GLU A 192 -4.81 35.76 -20.11
CA GLU A 192 -5.81 35.57 -21.15
C GLU A 192 -6.44 34.17 -21.09
N GLU A 193 -5.63 33.12 -20.90
CA GLU A 193 -6.11 31.75 -20.74
C GLU A 193 -6.89 31.57 -19.42
N LEU A 194 -6.42 32.16 -18.33
CA LEU A 194 -7.07 32.11 -17.02
C LEU A 194 -8.44 32.80 -17.07
N LEU A 195 -8.51 34.01 -17.64
CA LEU A 195 -9.78 34.70 -17.85
C LEU A 195 -10.73 33.87 -18.70
N ARG A 196 -10.25 33.32 -19.82
CA ARG A 196 -11.09 32.49 -20.70
C ARG A 196 -11.64 31.26 -19.99
N ARG A 197 -10.84 30.58 -19.15
CA ARG A 197 -11.28 29.43 -18.36
C ARG A 197 -12.37 29.83 -17.37
N VAL A 198 -12.11 30.84 -16.54
CA VAL A 198 -13.06 31.23 -15.48
C VAL A 198 -14.38 31.79 -16.04
N THR A 199 -14.36 32.56 -17.14
CA THR A 199 -15.60 33.05 -17.75
C THR A 199 -16.42 31.92 -18.37
N ILE A 200 -15.78 30.93 -19.00
CA ILE A 200 -16.47 29.73 -19.52
C ILE A 200 -17.06 28.90 -18.37
N ASP A 201 -16.30 28.67 -17.30
CA ASP A 201 -16.75 27.88 -16.15
C ASP A 201 -17.91 28.54 -15.39
N LEU A 202 -17.91 29.88 -15.28
CA LEU A 202 -18.93 30.64 -14.53
C LEU A 202 -20.16 31.03 -15.37
N THR A 203 -20.02 31.26 -16.67
CA THR A 203 -21.08 31.81 -17.53
C THR A 203 -21.47 30.94 -18.72
N GLY A 204 -20.64 29.95 -19.08
CA GLY A 204 -20.79 29.15 -20.30
C GLY A 204 -20.36 29.88 -21.59
N LEU A 205 -19.87 31.12 -21.50
CA LEU A 205 -19.47 31.95 -22.64
C LEU A 205 -17.98 32.35 -22.54
N PRO A 206 -17.30 32.63 -23.67
CA PRO A 206 -15.98 33.26 -23.64
C PRO A 206 -16.09 34.73 -23.17
N PRO A 207 -14.99 35.32 -22.62
CA PRO A 207 -14.96 36.74 -22.30
C PRO A 207 -15.10 37.61 -23.56
N THR A 208 -15.64 38.82 -23.38
CA THR A 208 -15.61 39.86 -24.41
C THR A 208 -14.18 40.44 -24.55
N ILE A 209 -13.95 41.25 -25.58
CA ILE A 209 -12.67 41.96 -25.74
C ILE A 209 -12.53 43.01 -24.62
N GLU A 210 -13.63 43.66 -24.27
CA GLU A 210 -13.74 44.63 -23.19
C GLU A 210 -13.40 44.01 -21.82
N ASP A 211 -13.89 42.79 -21.53
CA ASP A 211 -13.52 42.05 -20.32
C ASP A 211 -12.02 41.70 -20.30
N LEU A 212 -11.47 41.32 -21.46
CA LEU A 212 -10.05 40.95 -21.60
C LEU A 212 -9.15 42.16 -21.36
N ASP A 213 -9.41 43.29 -22.02
CA ASP A 213 -8.64 44.51 -21.87
C ASP A 213 -8.71 45.04 -20.43
N ALA A 214 -9.89 45.01 -19.80
CA ALA A 214 -10.07 45.38 -18.40
C ALA A 214 -9.28 44.46 -17.45
N PHE A 215 -9.36 43.15 -17.65
CA PHE A 215 -8.64 42.18 -16.82
C PHE A 215 -7.12 42.21 -17.00
N LEU A 216 -6.61 42.52 -18.20
CA LEU A 216 -5.17 42.67 -18.43
C LEU A 216 -4.61 43.99 -17.90
N ALA A 217 -5.44 45.02 -17.75
CA ALA A 217 -5.08 46.29 -17.13
C ALA A 217 -5.06 46.25 -15.58
N ASP A 218 -5.80 45.32 -14.97
CA ASP A 218 -5.89 45.15 -13.51
C ASP A 218 -4.62 44.53 -12.90
N LYS A 219 -4.21 44.99 -11.70
CA LYS A 219 -2.89 44.71 -11.12
C LYS A 219 -2.93 43.96 -9.79
#